data_AF-A0A6J6IP86-F1
#
_entry.id   AF-A0A6J6IP86-F1
#
_cell.length_a   1.000
_cell.length_b   1.000
_cell.length_c   1.000
_cell.angle_alpha   90.00
_cell.angle_beta   90.00
_cell.angle_gamma   90.00
#
_symmetry.space_group_name_H-M   'P 1'
#
loop_
_entity.id
_entity.type
_entity.pdbx_description
1 polymer ?
#
loop_
_entity_poly.entity_id
_entity_poly.type
_entity_poly.pdbx_seq_one_letter_code
_entity_poly.pdbx_strand_id
1 'polypeptide(L)'
;MLEVFFQIEAWSAFAVGLILLGFGMARRKPSLISLGALAVIQLGLVVQLISSIILVAGGARAKTDTVEFFAYLLVAMIVPLGAAFWALIERTRWSTFVLGVGSLTVAIMLVRMHQIWFG
;
A
#
# COMPACT_ATOMS: atom_id res chain seq x y z
N MET A 1 7.09 -1.05 17.92
CA MET A 1 6.52 -2.12 17.06
C MET A 1 5.80 -1.56 15.84
N LEU A 2 4.82 -0.66 16.00
CA LEU A 2 4.10 -0.07 14.85
C LEU A 2 4.98 0.75 13.92
N GLU A 3 5.89 1.56 14.47
CA GLU A 3 6.77 2.43 13.68
C GLU A 3 7.64 1.62 12.70
N VAL A 4 8.27 0.56 13.20
CA VAL A 4 9.08 -0.36 12.40
C VAL A 4 8.22 -1.07 11.36
N PHE A 5 7.00 -1.49 11.71
CA PHE A 5 6.08 -2.12 10.76
C PHE A 5 5.69 -1.15 9.63
N PHE A 6 5.34 0.10 9.95
CA PHE A 6 5.11 1.18 8.97
C PHE A 6 6.28 1.34 8.00
N GLN A 7 7.49 1.40 8.53
CA GLN A 7 8.69 1.57 7.72
C GLN A 7 8.94 0.36 6.82
N ILE A 8 8.83 -0.86 7.36
CA ILE A 8 8.99 -2.09 6.58
C ILE A 8 7.95 -2.14 5.46
N GLU A 9 6.69 -1.81 5.75
CA GLU A 9 5.63 -1.83 4.76
C GLU A 9 5.83 -0.75 3.69
N ALA A 10 6.22 0.47 4.08
CA ALA A 10 6.51 1.56 3.15
C ALA A 10 7.68 1.23 2.22
N TRP A 11 8.78 0.70 2.76
CA TRP A 11 9.93 0.27 1.96
C TRP A 11 9.60 -0.92 1.06
N SER A 12 8.76 -1.85 1.53
CA SER A 12 8.28 -2.98 0.73
C SER A 12 7.41 -2.50 -0.43
N ALA A 13 6.45 -1.60 -0.17
CA ALA A 13 5.58 -1.01 -1.18
C ALA A 13 6.39 -0.20 -2.22
N PHE A 14 7.42 0.52 -1.76
CA PHE A 14 8.35 1.24 -2.63
C PHE A 14 9.12 0.28 -3.54
N ALA A 15 9.74 -0.76 -2.96
CA ALA A 15 10.51 -1.75 -3.71
C ALA A 15 9.63 -2.51 -4.72
N VAL A 16 8.45 -2.97 -4.31
CA VAL A 16 7.47 -3.63 -5.19
C VAL A 16 7.06 -2.69 -6.32
N GLY A 17 6.81 -1.42 -6.02
CA GLY A 17 6.52 -0.39 -7.01
C GLY A 17 7.60 -0.29 -8.09
N LEU A 18 8.86 -0.12 -7.68
CA LEU A 18 10.00 -0.06 -8.60
C LEU A 18 10.18 -1.33 -9.43
N ILE A 19 10.03 -2.51 -8.82
CA ILE A 19 10.13 -3.80 -9.52
C ILE A 19 9.05 -3.90 -10.60
N LEU A 20 7.82 -3.52 -10.29
CA LEU A 20 6.70 -3.57 -11.24
C LEU A 20 6.86 -2.55 -12.36
N LEU A 21 7.36 -1.34 -12.08
CA LEU A 21 7.74 -0.40 -13.14
C LEU A 21 8.81 -1.01 -14.06
N GLY A 22 9.82 -1.67 -13.49
CA GLY A 22 10.84 -2.40 -14.26
C GLY A 22 10.24 -3.51 -15.13
N PHE A 23 9.25 -4.26 -14.63
CA PHE A 23 8.53 -5.26 -15.43
C PHE A 23 7.73 -4.62 -16.57
N GLY A 24 7.09 -3.48 -16.33
CA GLY A 24 6.41 -2.70 -17.37
C GLY A 24 7.38 -2.25 -18.47
N MET A 25 8.57 -1.76 -18.09
CA MET A 25 9.64 -1.37 -19.03
C MET A 25 10.14 -2.56 -19.85
N ALA A 26 10.27 -3.73 -19.22
CA ALA A 26 10.57 -5.00 -19.88
C ALA A 26 9.41 -5.56 -20.72
N ARG A 27 8.33 -4.78 -20.91
CA ARG A 27 7.11 -5.12 -21.67
C ARG A 27 6.41 -6.39 -21.17
N ARG A 28 6.58 -6.75 -19.90
CA ARG A 28 5.87 -7.88 -19.28
C ARG A 28 4.42 -7.49 -19.04
N LYS A 29 3.52 -8.47 -19.20
CA LYS A 29 2.11 -8.35 -18.82
C LYS A 29 1.95 -8.68 -17.32
N PRO A 30 0.84 -8.28 -16.67
CA PRO A 30 0.55 -8.68 -15.29
C PRO A 30 0.60 -10.20 -15.15
N SER A 31 1.41 -10.67 -14.21
CA SER A 31 1.55 -12.09 -13.88
C SER A 31 1.09 -12.36 -12.46
N LEU A 32 0.98 -13.64 -12.08
CA LEU A 32 0.71 -14.03 -10.70
C LEU A 32 1.74 -13.46 -9.72
N ILE A 33 3.00 -13.31 -10.14
CA ILE A 33 4.04 -12.67 -9.32
C ILE A 33 3.71 -11.20 -9.10
N SER A 34 3.29 -10.48 -10.15
CA SER A 34 2.94 -9.06 -10.05
C SER A 34 1.73 -8.81 -9.15
N LEU A 35 0.68 -9.61 -9.31
CA LEU A 35 -0.52 -9.54 -8.48
C LEU A 35 -0.24 -10.00 -7.05
N GLY A 36 0.55 -11.07 -6.88
CA GLY A 36 0.96 -11.58 -5.58
C GLY A 36 1.79 -10.56 -4.79
N ALA A 37 2.73 -9.88 -5.45
CA ALA A 37 3.50 -8.81 -4.83
C ALA A 37 2.60 -7.66 -4.33
N LEU A 38 1.62 -7.23 -5.13
CA LEU A 38 0.66 -6.22 -4.71
C LEU A 38 -0.28 -6.73 -3.60
N ALA A 39 -0.65 -8.01 -3.62
CA ALA A 39 -1.46 -8.64 -2.59
C ALA A 39 -0.73 -8.68 -1.23
N VAL A 40 0.60 -8.89 -1.22
CA VAL A 40 1.40 -8.79 0.02
C VAL A 40 1.31 -7.39 0.63
N ILE A 41 1.40 -6.34 -0.19
CA ILE A 41 1.20 -4.96 0.28
C ILE A 41 -0.22 -4.76 0.82
N GLN A 42 -1.24 -5.26 0.12
CA GLN A 42 -2.62 -5.18 0.60
C GLN A 42 -2.83 -5.90 1.94
N LEU A 43 -2.18 -7.06 2.14
CA LEU A 43 -2.24 -7.78 3.42
C LEU A 43 -1.56 -6.99 4.54
N GLY A 44 -0.44 -6.33 4.24
CA GLY A 44 0.19 -5.37 5.16
C GLY A 44 -0.80 -4.32 5.65
N LEU A 45 -1.53 -3.69 4.71
CA LEU A 45 -2.51 -2.64 5.03
C LEU A 45 -3.68 -3.17 5.88
N VAL A 46 -4.10 -4.43 5.66
CA VAL A 46 -5.10 -5.08 6.51
C VAL A 46 -4.58 -5.28 7.93
N VAL A 47 -3.33 -5.76 8.09
CA VAL A 47 -2.69 -5.89 9.40
C VAL A 47 -2.55 -4.53 10.07
N GLN A 48 -2.20 -3.49 9.30
CA GLN A 48 -2.13 -2.11 9.76
C GLN A 48 -3.49 -1.62 10.28
N LEU A 49 -4.58 -1.88 9.56
CA LEU A 49 -5.93 -1.51 9.95
C LEU A 49 -6.33 -2.17 11.27
N ILE A 50 -6.18 -3.49 11.36
CA ILE A 50 -6.53 -4.25 12.56
C ILE A 50 -5.72 -3.75 13.76
N SER A 51 -4.41 -3.60 13.59
CA SER A 51 -3.52 -3.13 14.66
C SER A 51 -3.89 -1.72 15.13
N SER A 52 -4.20 -0.82 14.19
CA SER A 52 -4.59 0.57 14.49
C SER A 52 -5.93 0.64 15.23
N ILE A 53 -6.91 -0.19 14.84
CA ILE A 53 -8.20 -0.30 15.55
C ILE A 53 -7.99 -0.77 16.99
N ILE A 54 -7.19 -1.82 17.21
CA ILE A 54 -6.90 -2.34 18.56
C ILE A 54 -6.30 -1.25 19.45
N LEU A 55 -5.37 -0.46 18.92
CA LEU A 55 -4.72 0.62 19.69
C LEU A 55 -5.68 1.73 20.06
N VAL A 56 -6.51 2.17 19.12
CA VAL A 56 -7.49 3.24 19.36
C VAL A 56 -8.58 2.77 20.31
N ALA A 57 -9.02 1.52 20.21
CA ALA A 57 -9.92 0.90 21.18
C ALA A 57 -9.28 0.79 22.57
N GLY A 58 -7.96 0.61 22.64
CA GLY A 58 -7.16 0.66 23.88
C GLY A 58 -6.88 2.05 24.42
N GLY A 59 -7.41 3.11 23.79
CA GLY A 59 -7.29 4.50 24.24
C GLY A 59 -6.12 5.28 23.64
N ALA A 60 -5.30 4.67 22.77
CA ALA A 60 -4.27 5.40 22.04
C ALA A 60 -4.89 6.35 21.00
N ARG A 61 -4.18 7.43 20.66
CA ARG A 61 -4.57 8.37 19.61
C ARG A 61 -3.36 8.75 18.78
N ALA A 62 -3.59 9.05 17.50
CA ALA A 62 -2.58 9.66 16.66
C ALA A 62 -2.19 11.03 17.22
N LYS A 63 -0.93 11.44 17.06
CA LYS A 63 -0.46 12.75 17.55
C LYS A 63 -1.18 13.93 16.89
N THR A 64 -1.46 13.82 15.59
CA THR A 64 -2.12 14.88 14.82
C THR A 64 -3.64 14.69 14.81
N ASP A 65 -4.15 13.79 13.97
CA ASP A 65 -5.57 13.45 13.91
C ASP A 65 -5.77 11.96 13.62
N THR A 66 -6.56 11.31 14.47
CA THR A 66 -6.87 9.87 14.33
C THR A 66 -7.87 9.62 13.20
N VAL A 67 -8.79 10.55 12.94
CA VAL A 67 -9.77 10.43 11.85
C VAL A 67 -9.07 10.54 10.50
N GLU A 68 -8.20 11.54 10.34
CA GLU A 68 -7.36 11.70 9.15
C GLU A 68 -6.53 10.44 8.89
N PHE A 69 -5.91 9.85 9.91
CA PHE A 69 -5.15 8.61 9.79
C PHE A 69 -5.97 7.46 9.17
N PHE A 70 -7.19 7.22 9.68
CA PHE A 70 -8.06 6.17 9.14
C PHE A 70 -8.59 6.49 7.75
N ALA A 71 -8.85 7.77 7.45
CA ALA A 71 -9.22 8.19 6.10
C ALA A 71 -8.11 7.85 5.09
N TYR A 72 -6.85 8.14 5.44
CA TYR A 72 -5.69 7.75 4.62
C TYR A 72 -5.57 6.23 4.49
N LEU A 73 -5.70 5.47 5.59
CA LEU A 73 -5.58 4.02 5.55
C LEU A 73 -6.64 3.37 4.65
N LEU A 74 -7.88 3.82 4.75
CA LEU A 74 -8.98 3.31 3.91
C LEU A 74 -8.72 3.59 2.43
N VAL A 75 -8.29 4.81 2.09
CA VAL A 75 -7.94 5.15 0.71
C VAL A 75 -6.73 4.34 0.23
N ALA A 76 -5.71 4.16 1.08
CA ALA A 76 -4.52 3.38 0.76
C ALA A 76 -4.88 1.92 0.45
N MET A 77 -5.87 1.33 1.13
CA MET A 77 -6.37 -0.02 0.86
C MET A 77 -7.14 -0.14 -0.46
N ILE A 78 -7.79 0.93 -0.91
CA ILE A 78 -8.55 0.93 -2.16
C ILE A 78 -7.61 0.97 -3.37
N VAL A 79 -6.49 1.70 -3.27
CA VAL A 79 -5.52 1.87 -4.36
C VAL A 79 -5.03 0.53 -4.97
N PRO A 80 -4.45 -0.42 -4.21
CA PRO A 80 -3.97 -1.68 -4.74
C PRO A 80 -5.13 -2.58 -5.22
N LEU A 81 -6.31 -2.51 -4.60
CA LEU A 81 -7.51 -3.23 -5.08
C LEU A 81 -7.93 -2.72 -6.46
N GLY A 82 -7.98 -1.40 -6.65
CA GLY A 82 -8.28 -0.77 -7.94
C GLY A 82 -7.22 -1.10 -9.00
N ALA A 83 -5.95 -1.06 -8.64
CA ALA A 83 -4.86 -1.41 -9.55
C ALA A 83 -4.90 -2.90 -9.95
N ALA A 84 -5.17 -3.80 -9.01
CA ALA A 84 -5.34 -5.23 -9.27
C ALA A 84 -6.56 -5.48 -10.17
N PHE A 85 -7.70 -4.84 -9.87
CA PHE A 85 -8.92 -4.93 -10.67
C PHE A 85 -8.68 -4.48 -12.12
N TRP A 86 -8.00 -3.34 -12.30
CA TRP A 86 -7.61 -2.85 -13.63
C TRP A 86 -6.74 -3.88 -14.37
N ALA A 87 -5.74 -4.45 -13.70
CA ALA A 87 -4.85 -5.42 -14.30
C ALA A 87 -5.51 -6.79 -14.60
N LEU A 88 -6.64 -7.09 -13.96
CA LEU A 88 -7.44 -8.26 -14.27
C LEU A 88 -8.33 -8.06 -15.50
N ILE A 89 -8.91 -6.87 -15.65
CA ILE A 89 -9.73 -6.49 -16.82
C ILE A 89 -8.86 -6.36 -18.06
N GLU A 90 -7.81 -5.55 -17.96
CA GLU A 90 -6.91 -5.28 -19.07
C GLU A 90 -5.54 -5.91 -18.82
N ARG A 91 -5.14 -6.87 -19.66
CA ARG A 91 -3.86 -7.57 -19.55
C ARG A 91 -2.83 -7.06 -20.56
N THR A 92 -2.55 -5.76 -20.51
CA THR A 92 -1.49 -5.10 -21.30
C THR A 92 -0.29 -4.75 -20.43
N ARG A 93 0.84 -4.38 -21.05
CA ARG A 93 2.04 -3.92 -20.31
C ARG A 93 1.76 -2.66 -19.46
N TRP A 94 0.77 -1.87 -19.86
CA TRP A 94 0.36 -0.66 -19.15
C TRP A 94 -0.28 -0.99 -17.81
N SER A 95 -1.01 -2.10 -17.72
CA SER A 95 -1.52 -2.59 -16.46
C SER A 95 -0.43 -2.95 -15.46
N THR A 96 0.74 -3.41 -15.92
CA THR A 96 1.90 -3.63 -15.03
C THR A 96 2.44 -2.33 -14.48
N PHE A 97 2.44 -1.25 -15.27
CA PHE A 97 2.75 0.10 -14.77
C PHE A 97 1.72 0.57 -13.75
N VAL A 98 0.42 0.31 -13.97
CA VAL A 98 -0.65 0.66 -13.01
C VAL A 98 -0.45 -0.04 -11.67
N LEU A 99 -0.09 -1.33 -11.67
CA LEU A 99 0.25 -2.06 -10.44
C LEU A 99 1.45 -1.41 -9.72
N GLY A 100 2.49 -1.03 -10.47
CA GLY A 100 3.67 -0.37 -9.91
C GLY A 100 3.37 1.01 -9.32
N VAL A 101 2.63 1.84 -10.04
CA VAL A 101 2.18 3.16 -9.55
C VAL A 101 1.28 3.00 -8.34
N GLY A 102 0.34 2.05 -8.34
CA GLY A 102 -0.51 1.75 -7.19
C GLY A 102 0.31 1.43 -5.93
N SER A 103 1.34 0.59 -6.07
CA SER A 103 2.24 0.27 -4.96
C SER A 103 3.06 1.47 -4.48
N LEU A 104 3.56 2.32 -5.39
CA LEU A 104 4.28 3.55 -5.01
C LEU A 104 3.37 4.56 -4.30
N THR A 105 2.13 4.70 -4.75
CA THR A 105 1.13 5.52 -4.08
C THR A 105 0.93 5.06 -2.64
N VAL A 106 0.80 3.75 -2.41
CA VAL A 106 0.71 3.18 -1.05
C VAL A 106 1.96 3.54 -0.22
N ALA A 107 3.16 3.44 -0.78
CA ALA A 107 4.39 3.80 -0.07
C ALA A 107 4.36 5.27 0.41
N ILE A 108 3.93 6.20 -0.44
CA ILE A 108 3.81 7.63 -0.09
C ILE A 108 2.74 7.84 0.99
N MET A 109 1.61 7.15 0.86
CA MET A 109 0.53 7.23 1.84
C MET A 109 0.97 6.70 3.20
N LEU A 110 1.74 5.61 3.26
CA LEU A 110 2.29 5.08 4.51
C LEU A 110 3.24 6.07 5.18
N VAL A 111 4.08 6.79 4.42
CA VAL A 111 4.91 7.87 4.97
C VAL A 111 4.05 8.99 5.55
N ARG A 112 2.97 9.39 4.86
CA ARG A 112 2.03 10.37 5.39
C ARG A 112 1.33 9.91 6.66
N MET A 113 0.87 8.67 6.69
CA MET A 113 0.25 8.07 7.87
C MET A 113 1.21 7.98 9.06
N HIS A 114 2.48 7.68 8.79
CA HIS A 114 3.53 7.69 9.80
C HIS A 114 3.68 9.09 10.43
N GLN A 115 3.68 10.16 9.63
CA GLN A 115 3.71 11.54 10.15
C GLN A 115 2.46 11.86 10.99
N ILE A 116 1.26 11.47 10.52
CA ILE A 116 0.01 11.72 11.26
C ILE A 116 0.05 11.05 12.65
N TRP A 117 0.58 9.83 12.73
CA TRP A 117 0.64 9.07 13.98
C TRP A 117 1.80 9.50 14.89
N PHE A 118 3.01 9.68 14.34
CA PHE A 118 4.24 9.89 15.12
C PHE A 118 4.77 11.33 15.12
N GLY A 119 4.31 12.20 14.22
CA GLY A 119 4.78 13.59 14.03
C GLY A 119 5.63 13.73 12.77
#